data_AF-A0A139IC63-F1
#
_entry.id   AF-A0A139IC63-F1
#
_cell.length_a   1.000
_cell.length_b   1.000
_cell.length_c   1.000
_cell.angle_alpha   90.00
_cell.angle_beta   90.00
_cell.angle_gamma   90.00
#
_symmetry.space_group_name_H-M   'P 1'
#
loop_
_entity.id
_entity.type
_entity.pdbx_description
1 polymer ?
#
loop_
_entity_poly.entity_id
_entity_poly.type
_entity_poly.pdbx_seq_one_letter_code
_entity_poly.pdbx_strand_id
1 'polypeptide(L)'
;MQLPLLALAVFGLTSAAPLANPEAEPVPVQLPATQNTQIQIINLQATIVNLADDIVKTNQARAKSDYNSANTQLTNIGNIVKTPKSYQCPPPTSNGRISSAKNALIALNTTQNNLSTLSLHLQDTSSSNDLINSDFCSAYSNLQSINYYIFSILGTASNGASNLAITTSSSTGYDANKLDQTYQSSLVALEALIAALNITGASQQSRDAYKKAEAVLETYRQAANPDVGSCPLSKIRGVETRQDAVNSVYVIEKTVQEVYADTRAQNGEAHRHFCKIDAYLLGVKGFVGL
;
A
#
# COMPACT_ATOMS: atom_id res chain seq x y z
N MET A 1 -67.74 -50.65 40.48
CA MET A 1 -68.04 -49.42 41.23
C MET A 1 -66.88 -48.44 41.02
N GLN A 2 -67.21 -47.16 40.80
CA GLN A 2 -66.38 -45.94 40.92
C GLN A 2 -65.15 -45.72 40.01
N LEU A 3 -65.33 -44.81 39.05
CA LEU A 3 -64.39 -43.75 38.61
C LEU A 3 -64.46 -42.56 39.61
N PRO A 4 -63.67 -41.47 39.52
CA PRO A 4 -62.38 -41.16 38.85
C PRO A 4 -61.36 -40.48 39.85
N LEU A 5 -60.16 -40.02 39.47
CA LEU A 5 -59.86 -38.59 39.16
C LEU A 5 -58.34 -38.39 38.92
N LEU A 6 -58.01 -37.65 37.84
CA LEU A 6 -56.96 -36.61 37.66
C LEU A 6 -55.47 -37.00 37.87
N ALA A 7 -54.46 -36.55 37.10
CA ALA A 7 -54.31 -35.35 36.28
C ALA A 7 -53.15 -35.47 35.25
N LEU A 8 -53.34 -34.80 34.10
CA LEU A 8 -52.43 -34.03 33.22
C LEU A 8 -50.98 -34.50 32.98
N ALA A 9 -50.61 -34.89 31.74
CA ALA A 9 -50.03 -34.06 30.65
C ALA A 9 -48.53 -33.73 30.86
N VAL A 10 -47.60 -33.93 29.91
CA VAL A 10 -47.44 -33.22 28.63
C VAL A 10 -46.48 -34.00 27.69
N PHE A 11 -46.76 -33.92 26.39
CA PHE A 11 -45.94 -34.40 25.26
C PHE A 11 -44.54 -33.77 25.18
N GLY A 12 -43.56 -34.54 24.69
CA GLY A 12 -42.25 -34.01 24.25
C GLY A 12 -41.60 -34.90 23.19
N LEU A 13 -42.00 -34.71 21.93
CA LEU A 13 -41.25 -35.13 20.74
C LEU A 13 -39.93 -34.36 20.70
N THR A 14 -38.79 -35.05 20.54
CA THR A 14 -37.61 -34.42 19.96
C THR A 14 -37.10 -35.27 18.81
N SER A 15 -37.31 -34.70 17.63
CA SER A 15 -36.72 -35.09 16.35
C SER A 15 -35.19 -35.13 16.45
N ALA A 16 -34.59 -36.15 15.83
CA ALA A 16 -33.17 -36.18 15.54
C ALA A 16 -32.74 -34.88 14.85
N ALA A 17 -31.86 -34.12 15.50
CA ALA A 17 -31.18 -33.00 14.87
C ALA A 17 -30.29 -33.55 13.73
N PRO A 18 -30.21 -32.87 12.57
CA PRO A 18 -29.27 -33.25 11.53
C PRO A 18 -27.84 -33.06 12.06
N LEU A 19 -26.97 -34.04 11.81
CA LEU A 19 -25.55 -33.96 12.13
C LEU A 19 -24.97 -32.66 11.56
N ALA A 20 -24.48 -31.79 12.44
CA ALA A 20 -23.66 -30.67 12.08
C ALA A 20 -22.40 -31.19 11.37
N ASN A 21 -22.22 -30.79 10.11
CA ASN A 21 -21.01 -31.04 9.33
C ASN A 21 -19.82 -30.35 10.05
N PRO A 22 -18.84 -31.09 10.60
CA PRO A 22 -17.65 -30.47 11.16
C PRO A 22 -16.80 -29.96 10.00
N GLU A 23 -16.62 -28.64 9.95
CA GLU A 23 -15.61 -27.95 9.14
C GLU A 23 -15.52 -28.39 7.67
N ALA A 24 -16.37 -27.78 6.83
CA ALA A 24 -16.09 -27.75 5.40
C ALA A 24 -14.65 -27.26 5.19
N GLU A 25 -13.84 -28.08 4.52
CA GLU A 25 -12.48 -27.73 4.11
C GLU A 25 -12.50 -26.34 3.45
N PRO A 26 -11.47 -25.51 3.69
CA PRO A 26 -11.37 -24.22 3.03
C PRO A 26 -11.45 -24.39 1.52
N VAL A 27 -12.37 -23.66 0.90
CA VAL A 27 -12.43 -23.61 -0.57
C VAL A 27 -11.18 -22.86 -1.03
N PRO A 28 -10.31 -23.49 -1.85
CA PRO A 28 -9.15 -22.81 -2.43
C PRO A 28 -9.58 -21.55 -3.19
N VAL A 29 -8.71 -20.52 -3.22
CA VAL A 29 -8.94 -19.35 -4.06
C VAL A 29 -9.02 -19.80 -5.52
N GLN A 30 -10.05 -19.37 -6.24
CA GLN A 30 -10.13 -19.62 -7.68
C GLN A 30 -9.03 -18.83 -8.40
N LEU A 31 -8.13 -19.53 -9.09
CA LEU A 31 -7.04 -18.95 -9.87
C LEU A 31 -7.27 -19.16 -11.38
N PRO A 32 -6.98 -18.15 -12.24
CA PRO A 32 -6.61 -16.79 -11.86
C PRO A 32 -7.81 -16.08 -11.19
N ALA A 33 -7.51 -15.22 -10.23
CA ALA A 33 -8.50 -14.39 -9.57
C ALA A 33 -9.17 -13.46 -10.59
N THR A 34 -10.42 -13.11 -10.31
CA THR A 34 -11.20 -12.23 -11.19
C THR A 34 -10.55 -10.86 -11.36
N GLN A 35 -10.81 -10.21 -12.50
CA GLN A 35 -10.36 -8.83 -12.71
C GLN A 35 -10.90 -7.86 -11.65
N ASN A 36 -12.08 -8.13 -11.08
CA ASN A 36 -12.63 -7.35 -9.97
C ASN A 36 -11.76 -7.46 -8.70
N THR A 37 -11.21 -8.64 -8.40
CA THR A 37 -10.26 -8.82 -7.28
C THR A 37 -9.00 -7.98 -7.50
N GLN A 38 -8.47 -7.99 -8.72
CA GLN A 38 -7.28 -7.21 -9.09
C GLN A 38 -7.53 -5.70 -8.97
N ILE A 39 -8.70 -5.22 -9.39
CA ILE A 39 -9.10 -3.81 -9.22
C ILE A 39 -9.24 -3.43 -7.74
N GLN A 40 -9.76 -4.33 -6.89
CA GLN A 40 -9.83 -4.08 -5.45
C GLN A 40 -8.45 -3.91 -4.82
N ILE A 41 -7.45 -4.70 -5.26
CA ILE A 41 -6.05 -4.54 -4.83
C ILE A 41 -5.52 -3.17 -5.25
N ILE A 42 -5.69 -2.78 -6.51
CA ILE A 42 -5.25 -1.44 -6.98
C ILE A 42 -5.89 -0.32 -6.17
N ASN A 43 -7.20 -0.43 -5.89
CA ASN A 43 -7.90 0.59 -5.11
C ASN A 43 -7.36 0.69 -3.68
N LEU A 44 -7.02 -0.44 -3.06
CA LEU A 44 -6.34 -0.45 -1.77
C LEU A 44 -4.95 0.19 -1.86
N GLN A 45 -4.15 -0.16 -2.87
CA GLN A 45 -2.84 0.44 -3.09
C GLN A 45 -2.95 1.96 -3.28
N ALA A 46 -3.96 2.44 -4.02
CA ALA A 46 -4.22 3.86 -4.19
C ALA A 46 -4.61 4.57 -2.87
N THR A 47 -5.36 3.91 -1.98
CA THR A 47 -5.66 4.41 -0.63
C THR A 47 -4.40 4.47 0.23
N ILE A 48 -3.52 3.46 0.14
CA ILE A 48 -2.24 3.44 0.88
C ILE A 48 -1.32 4.58 0.44
N VAL A 49 -1.30 4.94 -0.85
CA VAL A 49 -0.56 6.12 -1.32
C VAL A 49 -1.09 7.41 -0.68
N ASN A 50 -2.42 7.57 -0.60
CA ASN A 50 -2.99 8.74 0.06
C ASN A 50 -2.65 8.77 1.56
N LEU A 51 -2.72 7.61 2.23
CA LEU A 51 -2.33 7.48 3.63
C LEU A 51 -0.85 7.86 3.86
N ALA A 52 0.05 7.43 2.98
CA ALA A 52 1.46 7.79 3.04
C ALA A 52 1.66 9.30 2.85
N ASP A 53 0.96 9.91 1.88
CA ASP A 53 0.96 11.36 1.66
C ASP A 53 0.43 12.12 2.88
N ASP A 54 -0.65 11.67 3.51
CA ASP A 54 -1.20 12.28 4.72
C ASP A 54 -0.27 12.14 5.93
N ILE A 55 0.49 11.04 6.04
CA ILE A 55 1.56 10.91 7.05
C ILE A 55 2.64 11.96 6.80
N VAL A 56 3.13 12.09 5.56
CA VAL A 56 4.14 13.10 5.19
C VAL A 56 3.62 14.51 5.46
N LYS A 57 2.35 14.80 5.13
CA LYS A 57 1.70 16.10 5.37
C LYS A 57 1.24 16.31 6.81
N THR A 58 1.41 15.29 7.66
CA THR A 58 0.99 15.31 9.06
C THR A 58 -0.52 15.61 9.23
N ASN A 59 -1.34 15.16 8.29
CA ASN A 59 -2.79 15.35 8.34
C ASN A 59 -3.46 14.18 9.06
N GLN A 60 -3.50 14.23 10.39
CA GLN A 60 -4.03 13.13 11.20
C GLN A 60 -5.49 12.76 10.86
N ALA A 61 -6.33 13.76 10.60
CA ALA A 61 -7.75 13.51 10.33
C ALA A 61 -7.96 12.72 9.04
N ARG A 62 -7.26 13.11 7.96
CA ARG A 62 -7.32 12.38 6.69
C ARG A 62 -6.63 11.02 6.78
N ALA A 63 -5.45 10.96 7.43
CA ALA A 63 -4.77 9.69 7.65
C ALA A 63 -5.62 8.66 8.42
N LYS A 64 -6.42 9.09 9.41
CA LYS A 64 -7.39 8.22 10.10
C LYS A 64 -8.46 7.68 9.15
N SER A 65 -8.99 8.55 8.29
CA SER A 65 -9.99 8.18 7.29
C SER A 65 -9.42 7.17 6.28
N ASP A 66 -8.22 7.44 5.76
CA ASP A 66 -7.57 6.60 4.78
C ASP A 66 -7.12 5.27 5.38
N TYR A 67 -6.62 5.27 6.61
CA TYR A 67 -6.34 4.03 7.36
C TYR A 67 -7.59 3.16 7.49
N ASN A 68 -8.72 3.72 7.93
CA ASN A 68 -9.96 2.96 8.09
C ASN A 68 -10.49 2.42 6.75
N SER A 69 -10.34 3.21 5.69
CA SER A 69 -10.70 2.81 4.32
C SER A 69 -9.82 1.66 3.84
N ALA A 70 -8.49 1.78 4.00
CA ALA A 70 -7.53 0.74 3.65
C ALA A 70 -7.78 -0.55 4.44
N ASN A 71 -8.04 -0.44 5.74
CA ASN A 71 -8.36 -1.58 6.60
C ASN A 71 -9.63 -2.32 6.14
N THR A 72 -10.66 -1.57 5.74
CA THR A 72 -11.92 -2.12 5.21
C THR A 72 -11.69 -2.82 3.87
N GLN A 73 -10.98 -2.16 2.94
CA GLN A 73 -10.64 -2.71 1.63
C GLN A 73 -9.80 -3.99 1.76
N LEU A 74 -8.82 -4.00 2.66
CA LEU A 74 -7.99 -5.17 2.92
C LEU A 74 -8.78 -6.32 3.54
N THR A 75 -9.74 -6.02 4.42
CA THR A 75 -10.67 -7.04 4.95
C THR A 75 -11.53 -7.63 3.83
N ASN A 76 -11.98 -6.82 2.87
CA ASN A 76 -12.75 -7.29 1.73
C ASN A 76 -11.93 -8.19 0.81
N ILE A 77 -10.66 -7.84 0.53
CA ILE A 77 -9.72 -8.71 -0.19
C ILE A 77 -9.53 -10.02 0.60
N GLY A 78 -9.33 -9.93 1.91
CA GLY A 78 -9.23 -11.08 2.81
C GLY A 78 -10.42 -12.03 2.68
N ASN A 79 -11.64 -11.50 2.56
CA ASN A 79 -12.84 -12.32 2.36
C ASN A 79 -12.85 -13.07 1.01
N ILE A 80 -12.13 -12.59 0.01
CA ILE A 80 -11.99 -13.22 -1.32
C ILE A 80 -10.87 -14.24 -1.31
N VAL A 81 -9.73 -13.90 -0.70
CA VAL A 81 -8.56 -14.79 -0.61
C VAL A 81 -8.64 -15.77 0.56
N LYS A 82 -9.81 -15.84 1.22
CA LYS A 82 -10.02 -16.49 2.52
C LYS A 82 -9.52 -17.93 2.54
N THR A 83 -8.58 -18.15 3.42
CA THR A 83 -8.05 -19.43 3.84
C THR A 83 -8.63 -19.83 5.20
N PRO A 84 -8.58 -21.12 5.58
CA PRO A 84 -9.43 -21.66 6.63
C PRO A 84 -9.23 -20.89 7.94
N LYS A 85 -10.28 -20.89 8.76
CA LYS A 85 -10.37 -20.24 10.08
C LYS A 85 -9.22 -20.58 11.07
N SER A 86 -8.30 -21.49 10.73
CA SER A 86 -7.11 -21.83 11.51
C SER A 86 -5.89 -20.93 11.25
N TYR A 87 -5.90 -20.07 10.23
CA TYR A 87 -4.83 -19.07 10.01
C TYR A 87 -5.39 -17.65 10.11
N GLN A 88 -5.81 -17.26 11.32
CA GLN A 88 -5.88 -15.83 11.65
C GLN A 88 -4.46 -15.29 11.46
N CYS A 89 -4.27 -14.33 10.54
CA CYS A 89 -2.97 -13.70 10.36
C CYS A 89 -2.42 -13.32 11.74
N PRO A 90 -1.18 -13.74 12.08
CA PRO A 90 -0.68 -13.60 13.43
C PRO A 90 -0.83 -12.13 13.87
N PRO A 91 -1.36 -11.88 15.08
CA PRO A 91 -1.54 -10.52 15.54
C PRO A 91 -0.18 -9.82 15.51
N PRO A 92 -0.13 -8.51 15.17
CA PRO A 92 1.12 -7.78 15.23
C PRO A 92 1.69 -7.92 16.64
N THR A 93 2.91 -8.43 16.76
CA THR A 93 3.56 -8.63 18.07
C THR A 93 3.59 -7.29 18.81
N SER A 94 3.25 -7.26 20.10
CA SER A 94 3.07 -5.99 20.84
C SER A 94 4.35 -5.17 21.00
N ASN A 95 5.52 -5.75 20.69
CA ASN A 95 6.81 -5.08 20.60
C ASN A 95 7.02 -4.34 19.25
N GLY A 96 6.09 -4.47 18.30
CA GLY A 96 6.10 -3.85 16.97
C GLY A 96 5.23 -2.60 16.84
N ARG A 97 4.90 -1.91 17.94
CA ARG A 97 4.16 -0.64 17.87
C ARG A 97 5.04 0.43 17.22
N ILE A 98 4.71 0.76 15.98
CA ILE A 98 5.36 1.84 15.26
C ILE A 98 5.00 3.18 15.93
N SER A 99 6.03 3.97 16.21
CA SER A 99 5.90 5.27 16.89
C SER A 99 6.51 6.43 16.12
N SER A 100 7.02 6.21 14.91
CA SER A 100 7.63 7.24 14.06
C SER A 100 7.04 7.25 12.66
N ALA A 101 7.03 8.43 12.03
CA ALA A 101 6.56 8.63 10.65
C ALA A 101 7.33 7.73 9.68
N LYS A 102 8.67 7.68 9.81
CA LYS A 102 9.55 6.87 8.97
C LYS A 102 9.18 5.39 9.02
N ASN A 103 9.05 4.83 10.22
CA ASN A 103 8.73 3.41 10.35
C ASN A 103 7.31 3.11 9.87
N ALA A 104 6.37 4.06 10.03
CA ALA A 104 5.04 3.91 9.47
C ALA A 104 5.05 3.86 7.95
N LEU A 105 5.84 4.73 7.31
CA LEU A 105 6.00 4.73 5.85
C LEU A 105 6.73 3.49 5.32
N ILE A 106 7.73 2.97 6.05
CA ILE A 106 8.39 1.69 5.74
C ILE A 106 7.39 0.54 5.80
N ALA A 107 6.53 0.51 6.83
CA ALA A 107 5.49 -0.50 6.94
C ALA A 107 4.47 -0.38 5.79
N LEU A 108 4.07 0.84 5.39
CA LEU A 108 3.21 1.03 4.22
C LEU A 108 3.87 0.60 2.91
N ASN A 109 5.16 0.86 2.73
CA ASN A 109 5.93 0.38 1.57
C ASN A 109 5.97 -1.15 1.55
N THR A 110 6.21 -1.76 2.72
CA THR A 110 6.17 -3.22 2.88
C THR A 110 4.78 -3.78 2.59
N THR A 111 3.71 -3.10 3.01
CA THR A 111 2.33 -3.45 2.65
C THR A 111 2.12 -3.37 1.14
N GLN A 112 2.58 -2.30 0.46
CA GLN A 112 2.48 -2.17 -1.00
C GLN A 112 3.15 -3.33 -1.73
N ASN A 113 4.40 -3.64 -1.38
CA ASN A 113 5.16 -4.73 -2.00
C ASN A 113 4.43 -6.07 -1.86
N ASN A 114 3.91 -6.37 -0.66
CA ASN A 114 3.15 -7.60 -0.44
C ASN A 114 1.82 -7.61 -1.21
N LEU A 115 1.16 -6.46 -1.40
CA LEU A 115 -0.05 -6.37 -2.24
C LEU A 115 0.25 -6.57 -3.73
N SER A 116 1.37 -6.03 -4.21
CA SER A 116 1.84 -6.28 -5.57
C SER A 116 2.18 -7.75 -5.80
N THR A 117 2.92 -8.38 -4.88
CA THR A 117 3.22 -9.82 -4.95
C THR A 117 1.96 -10.66 -4.87
N LEU A 118 1.03 -10.33 -3.95
CA LEU A 118 -0.28 -10.97 -3.87
C LEU A 118 -1.04 -10.88 -5.20
N SER A 119 -1.05 -9.70 -5.83
CA SER A 119 -1.69 -9.50 -7.13
C SER A 119 -1.12 -10.43 -8.21
N LEU A 120 0.21 -10.59 -8.24
CA LEU A 120 0.90 -11.50 -9.15
C LEU A 120 0.53 -12.97 -8.88
N HIS A 121 0.61 -13.42 -7.63
CA HIS A 121 0.25 -14.80 -7.28
C HIS A 121 -1.22 -15.11 -7.53
N LEU A 122 -2.11 -14.13 -7.35
CA LEU A 122 -3.53 -14.28 -7.71
C LEU A 122 -3.77 -14.37 -9.22
N GLN A 123 -2.84 -13.99 -10.08
CA GLN A 123 -2.95 -14.14 -11.54
C GLN A 123 -2.33 -15.43 -12.06
N ASP A 124 -1.46 -16.06 -11.27
CA ASP A 124 -0.71 -17.24 -11.68
C ASP A 124 -1.46 -18.51 -11.27
N THR A 125 -1.88 -19.29 -12.26
CA THR A 125 -2.58 -20.58 -12.06
C THR A 125 -1.74 -21.63 -11.34
N SER A 126 -0.43 -21.43 -11.24
CA SER A 126 0.50 -22.33 -10.52
C SER A 126 0.80 -21.90 -9.09
N SER A 127 0.31 -20.73 -8.65
CA SER A 127 0.52 -20.25 -7.29
C SER A 127 -0.19 -21.10 -6.24
N SER A 128 0.43 -21.22 -5.07
CA SER A 128 -0.13 -21.96 -3.93
C SER A 128 -0.91 -21.05 -3.00
N ASN A 129 -1.89 -21.62 -2.30
CA ASN A 129 -2.64 -20.91 -1.26
C ASN A 129 -1.70 -20.41 -0.14
N ASP A 130 -0.61 -21.12 0.15
CA ASP A 130 0.35 -20.73 1.19
C ASP A 130 1.07 -19.42 0.84
N LEU A 131 1.45 -19.23 -0.43
CA LEU A 131 2.06 -17.98 -0.90
C LEU A 131 1.06 -16.83 -0.84
N ILE A 132 -0.15 -17.05 -1.38
CA ILE A 132 -1.26 -16.07 -1.34
C ILE A 132 -1.55 -15.63 0.10
N ASN A 133 -1.58 -16.59 1.03
CA ASN A 133 -1.77 -16.32 2.45
C ASN A 133 -0.64 -15.54 3.08
N SER A 134 0.59 -15.95 2.80
CA SER A 134 1.78 -15.30 3.33
C SER A 134 1.82 -13.83 2.93
N ASP A 135 1.56 -13.52 1.65
CA ASP A 135 1.54 -12.15 1.15
C ASP A 135 0.39 -11.35 1.76
N PHE A 136 -0.82 -11.92 1.78
CA PHE A 136 -1.99 -11.26 2.36
C PHE A 136 -1.78 -10.95 3.85
N CYS A 137 -1.34 -11.94 4.63
CA CYS A 137 -1.11 -11.75 6.06
C CYS A 137 0.05 -10.80 6.35
N SER A 138 1.10 -10.80 5.52
CA SER A 138 2.18 -9.83 5.64
C SER A 138 1.70 -8.42 5.36
N ALA A 139 0.91 -8.21 4.30
CA ALA A 139 0.29 -6.91 4.02
C ALA A 139 -0.61 -6.44 5.18
N TYR A 140 -1.45 -7.35 5.70
CA TYR A 140 -2.36 -7.10 6.81
C TYR A 140 -1.63 -6.71 8.10
N SER A 141 -0.69 -7.52 8.55
CA SER A 141 0.01 -7.26 9.81
C SER A 141 0.84 -5.99 9.75
N ASN A 142 1.46 -5.66 8.61
CA ASN A 142 2.16 -4.39 8.42
C ASN A 142 1.19 -3.19 8.47
N LEU A 143 0.03 -3.26 7.80
CA LEU A 143 -0.96 -2.19 7.88
C LEU A 143 -1.47 -2.01 9.32
N GLN A 144 -1.77 -3.09 10.05
CA GLN A 144 -2.23 -2.97 11.45
C GLN A 144 -1.16 -2.34 12.36
N SER A 145 0.12 -2.60 12.10
CA SER A 145 1.22 -2.13 12.96
C SER A 145 1.33 -0.60 13.03
N ILE A 146 0.80 0.14 12.04
CA ILE A 146 0.84 1.60 12.01
C ILE A 146 -0.33 2.27 12.74
N ASN A 147 -1.34 1.52 13.18
CA ASN A 147 -2.56 2.07 13.80
C ASN A 147 -2.23 3.04 14.95
N TYR A 148 -1.39 2.61 15.88
CA TYR A 148 -1.03 3.42 17.04
C TYR A 148 -0.38 4.74 16.64
N TYR A 149 0.52 4.72 15.64
CA TYR A 149 1.11 5.93 15.11
C TYR A 149 0.05 6.90 14.58
N ILE A 150 -0.84 6.44 13.70
CA ILE A 150 -1.89 7.28 13.09
C ILE A 150 -2.83 7.86 14.15
N PHE A 151 -3.32 7.04 15.07
CA PHE A 151 -4.38 7.44 15.98
C PHE A 151 -3.89 8.21 17.20
N SER A 152 -2.66 7.95 17.65
CA SER A 152 -2.15 8.45 18.93
C SER A 152 -0.93 9.36 18.83
N ILE A 153 -0.18 9.34 17.72
CA ILE A 153 1.09 10.09 17.61
C ILE A 153 1.05 11.14 16.50
N LEU A 154 0.59 10.78 15.31
CA LEU A 154 0.56 11.67 14.14
C LEU A 154 -0.17 12.97 14.46
N GLY A 155 0.46 14.11 14.16
CA GLY A 155 -0.11 15.44 14.41
C GLY A 155 -0.06 15.91 15.88
N THR A 156 0.48 15.10 16.80
CA THR A 156 0.70 15.53 18.19
C THR A 156 2.09 16.17 18.35
N ALA A 157 2.31 16.89 19.46
CA ALA A 157 3.59 17.54 19.75
C ALA A 157 4.77 16.55 19.87
N SER A 158 4.50 15.27 20.17
CA SER A 158 5.54 14.22 20.24
C SER A 158 6.15 13.87 18.89
N ASN A 159 5.52 14.26 17.77
CA ASN A 159 6.06 14.07 16.41
C ASN A 159 7.06 15.20 16.01
N GLY A 160 7.27 16.20 16.89
CA GLY A 160 8.36 17.18 16.78
C GLY A 160 8.42 17.94 15.45
N ALA A 161 9.64 18.20 14.98
CA ALA A 161 9.91 18.90 13.71
C ALA A 161 9.32 18.18 12.47
N SER A 162 8.93 16.90 12.59
CA SER A 162 8.25 16.18 11.51
C SER A 162 6.84 16.71 11.20
N ASN A 163 6.24 17.51 12.08
CA ASN A 163 4.95 18.17 11.80
C ASN A 163 5.08 19.42 10.92
N LEU A 164 6.30 19.91 10.70
CA LEU A 164 6.52 21.14 9.96
C LEU A 164 6.40 20.87 8.45
N ALA A 165 5.93 21.86 7.71
CA ALA A 165 5.97 21.85 6.25
C ALA A 165 7.43 21.69 5.80
N ILE A 166 7.63 21.18 4.58
CA ILE A 166 8.96 21.12 3.97
C ILE A 166 9.55 22.52 4.00
N THR A 167 10.70 22.64 4.64
CA THR A 167 11.42 23.89 4.71
C THR A 167 12.24 24.05 3.44
N THR A 168 11.86 24.98 2.57
CA THR A 168 12.68 25.40 1.42
C THR A 168 13.83 26.31 1.89
N SER A 169 14.44 26.00 3.04
CA SER A 169 15.26 26.93 3.82
C SER A 169 16.30 27.63 2.95
N SER A 170 16.50 28.93 3.19
CA SER A 170 17.54 29.76 2.56
C SER A 170 18.98 29.33 2.89
N SER A 171 19.16 28.29 3.70
CA SER A 171 20.44 27.59 3.87
C SER A 171 20.59 26.49 2.83
N THR A 172 21.72 26.48 2.13
CA THR A 172 22.10 25.42 1.18
C THR A 172 21.97 24.04 1.82
N GLY A 173 21.05 23.20 1.35
CA GLY A 173 20.89 21.83 1.84
C GLY A 173 19.48 21.26 1.70
N TYR A 174 19.35 19.98 2.07
CA TYR A 174 18.09 19.23 2.06
C TYR A 174 17.36 19.32 3.41
N ASP A 175 16.04 19.06 3.41
CA ASP A 175 15.23 18.98 4.62
C ASP A 175 15.50 17.66 5.36
N ALA A 176 16.33 17.72 6.40
CA ALA A 176 16.75 16.53 7.16
C ALA A 176 15.60 15.81 7.90
N ASN A 177 14.48 16.49 8.15
CA ASN A 177 13.33 15.89 8.83
C ASN A 177 12.36 15.22 7.84
N LYS A 178 12.32 15.72 6.60
CA LYS A 178 11.38 15.27 5.58
C LYS A 178 11.99 14.37 4.52
N LEU A 179 13.30 14.36 4.33
CA LEU A 179 13.96 13.54 3.31
C LEU A 179 13.60 12.05 3.45
N ASP A 180 13.75 11.48 4.65
CA ASP A 180 13.43 10.06 4.90
C ASP A 180 11.95 9.74 4.65
N GLN A 181 11.05 10.67 5.01
CA GLN A 181 9.61 10.48 4.90
C GLN A 181 9.16 10.54 3.44
N THR A 182 9.61 11.56 2.73
CA THR A 182 9.27 11.78 1.32
C THR A 182 9.92 10.73 0.40
N TYR A 183 11.12 10.26 0.73
CA TYR A 183 11.75 9.10 0.09
C TYR A 183 10.88 7.84 0.22
N GLN A 184 10.49 7.46 1.44
CA GLN A 184 9.66 6.27 1.65
C GLN A 184 8.27 6.41 1.00
N SER A 185 7.67 7.60 1.05
CA SER A 185 6.41 7.88 0.37
C SER A 185 6.54 7.75 -1.16
N SER A 186 7.68 8.17 -1.73
CA SER A 186 7.95 7.99 -3.16
C SER A 186 7.99 6.52 -3.55
N LEU A 187 8.63 5.67 -2.76
CA LEU A 187 8.63 4.21 -2.99
C LEU A 187 7.22 3.63 -2.93
N VAL A 188 6.41 4.03 -1.94
CA VAL A 188 4.99 3.63 -1.83
C VAL A 188 4.20 3.99 -3.09
N ALA A 189 4.40 5.20 -3.63
CA ALA A 189 3.68 5.67 -4.81
C ALA A 189 4.15 5.00 -6.12
N LEU A 190 5.45 4.76 -6.25
CA LEU A 190 6.04 4.08 -7.40
C LEU A 190 5.61 2.61 -7.47
N GLU A 191 5.58 1.92 -6.34
CA GLU A 191 5.11 0.53 -6.28
C GLU A 191 3.63 0.41 -6.70
N ALA A 192 2.79 1.33 -6.23
CA ALA A 192 1.38 1.40 -6.67
C ALA A 192 1.24 1.67 -8.17
N LEU A 193 2.11 2.51 -8.75
CA LEU A 193 2.13 2.76 -10.19
C LEU A 193 2.57 1.52 -10.98
N ILE A 194 3.61 0.82 -10.53
CA ILE A 194 4.06 -0.45 -11.11
C ILE A 194 2.92 -1.46 -11.12
N ALA A 195 2.24 -1.64 -9.99
CA ALA A 195 1.11 -2.55 -9.87
C ALA A 195 -0.04 -2.17 -10.80
N ALA A 196 -0.45 -0.89 -10.83
CA ALA A 196 -1.50 -0.43 -11.73
C ALA A 196 -1.16 -0.67 -13.20
N LEU A 197 0.06 -0.36 -13.62
CA LEU A 197 0.54 -0.61 -14.99
C LEU A 197 0.57 -2.11 -15.32
N ASN A 198 1.07 -2.95 -14.41
CA ASN A 198 1.12 -4.39 -14.62
C ASN A 198 -0.27 -5.01 -14.80
N ILE A 199 -1.23 -4.62 -13.95
CA ILE A 199 -2.58 -5.19 -13.94
C ILE A 199 -3.45 -4.62 -15.05
N THR A 200 -3.37 -3.32 -15.33
CA THR A 200 -4.35 -2.63 -16.19
C THR A 200 -3.77 -2.00 -17.44
N GLY A 201 -2.45 -1.93 -17.59
CA GLY A 201 -1.81 -1.26 -18.72
C GLY A 201 -2.15 0.23 -18.79
N ALA A 202 -2.37 0.76 -19.99
CA ALA A 202 -2.81 2.14 -20.19
C ALA A 202 -4.30 2.27 -19.84
N SER A 203 -4.59 2.68 -18.59
CA SER A 203 -5.94 2.73 -18.02
C SER A 203 -6.16 4.00 -17.19
N GLN A 204 -7.40 4.21 -16.73
CA GLN A 204 -7.69 5.29 -15.79
C GLN A 204 -6.96 5.10 -14.45
N GLN A 205 -6.89 3.86 -13.96
CA GLN A 205 -6.19 3.51 -12.73
C GLN A 205 -4.69 3.83 -12.82
N SER A 206 -4.05 3.52 -13.96
CA SER A 206 -2.64 3.86 -14.20
C SER A 206 -2.42 5.36 -14.32
N ARG A 207 -3.36 6.11 -14.93
CA ARG A 207 -3.30 7.59 -14.96
C ARG A 207 -3.39 8.19 -13.57
N ASP A 208 -4.28 7.68 -12.72
CA ASP A 208 -4.46 8.18 -11.36
C ASP A 208 -3.25 7.83 -10.49
N ALA A 209 -2.70 6.61 -10.62
CA ALA A 209 -1.46 6.22 -9.96
C ALA A 209 -0.27 7.07 -10.43
N TYR A 210 -0.18 7.36 -11.73
CA TYR A 210 0.87 8.22 -12.30
C TYR A 210 0.85 9.62 -11.68
N LYS A 211 -0.33 10.27 -11.64
CA LYS A 211 -0.46 11.62 -11.07
C LYS A 211 -0.07 11.67 -9.60
N LYS A 212 -0.40 10.61 -8.84
CA LYS A 212 0.03 10.50 -7.43
C LYS A 212 1.54 10.34 -7.31
N ALA A 213 2.14 9.45 -8.11
CA ALA A 213 3.59 9.27 -8.12
C ALA A 213 4.33 10.57 -8.51
N GLU A 214 3.85 11.26 -9.54
CA GLU A 214 4.39 12.56 -9.97
C GLU A 214 4.34 13.60 -8.84
N ALA A 215 3.19 13.75 -8.16
CA ALA A 215 3.04 14.69 -7.05
C ALA A 215 3.92 14.34 -5.83
N VAL A 216 4.05 13.05 -5.50
CA VAL A 216 4.89 12.61 -4.38
C VAL A 216 6.38 12.80 -4.70
N LEU A 217 6.80 12.52 -5.94
CA LEU A 217 8.19 12.73 -6.38
C LEU A 217 8.57 14.22 -6.40
N GLU A 218 7.63 15.10 -6.73
CA GLU A 218 7.83 16.55 -6.60
C GLU A 218 8.00 16.95 -5.13
N THR A 219 7.20 16.39 -4.23
CA THR A 219 7.35 16.61 -2.78
C THR A 219 8.71 16.12 -2.29
N TYR A 220 9.20 14.98 -2.80
CA TYR A 220 10.53 14.47 -2.51
C TYR A 220 11.65 15.37 -3.06
N ARG A 221 11.49 15.91 -4.27
CA ARG A 221 12.41 16.92 -4.82
C ARG A 221 12.55 18.12 -3.91
N GLN A 222 11.45 18.68 -3.45
CA GLN A 222 11.47 19.84 -2.55
C GLN A 222 12.20 19.54 -1.23
N ALA A 223 12.07 18.31 -0.71
CA ALA A 223 12.78 17.88 0.48
C ALA A 223 14.27 17.58 0.22
N ALA A 224 14.62 17.04 -0.94
CA ALA A 224 15.99 16.61 -1.24
C ALA A 224 16.87 17.72 -1.81
N ASN A 225 16.33 18.54 -2.69
CA ASN A 225 17.03 19.65 -3.33
C ASN A 225 16.00 20.62 -3.97
N PRO A 226 15.54 21.65 -3.24
CA PRO A 226 14.52 22.58 -3.74
C PRO A 226 15.01 23.45 -4.91
N ASP A 227 16.32 23.53 -5.14
CA ASP A 227 16.93 24.35 -6.19
C ASP A 227 17.10 23.62 -7.53
N VAL A 228 16.59 22.38 -7.65
CA VAL A 228 16.56 21.65 -8.91
C VAL A 228 15.57 22.35 -9.87
N GLY A 229 16.12 23.23 -10.70
CA GLY A 229 15.40 23.90 -11.77
C GLY A 229 15.04 22.97 -12.94
N SER A 230 14.71 23.57 -14.09
CA SER A 230 14.30 22.79 -15.27
C SER A 230 15.46 21.93 -15.80
N CYS A 231 15.12 20.70 -16.14
CA CYS A 231 16.05 19.76 -16.72
C CYS A 231 16.05 19.86 -18.25
N PRO A 232 17.22 19.89 -18.91
CA PRO A 232 17.25 19.70 -20.35
C PRO A 232 16.70 18.31 -20.67
N LEU A 233 15.69 18.25 -21.54
CA LEU A 233 15.05 16.99 -21.93
C LEU A 233 16.10 16.02 -22.46
N SER A 234 16.39 14.99 -21.67
CA SER A 234 17.25 13.89 -22.07
C SER A 234 16.44 12.98 -22.98
N LYS A 235 16.93 12.69 -24.18
CA LYS A 235 16.27 11.74 -25.08
C LYS A 235 16.34 10.34 -24.47
N ILE A 236 15.24 9.89 -23.88
CA ILE A 236 15.04 8.48 -23.53
C ILE A 236 14.34 7.76 -24.68
N ARG A 237 14.51 6.44 -24.75
CA ARG A 237 13.74 5.59 -25.68
C ARG A 237 12.24 5.75 -25.38
N GLY A 238 11.43 5.82 -26.44
CA GLY A 238 9.98 5.90 -26.31
C GLY A 238 9.41 4.71 -25.53
N VAL A 239 8.40 4.97 -24.70
CA VAL A 239 7.66 3.94 -23.96
C VAL A 239 6.46 3.54 -24.80
N GLU A 240 6.53 2.37 -25.44
CA GLU A 240 5.51 1.90 -26.39
C GLU A 240 4.69 0.75 -25.82
N THR A 241 5.26 -0.03 -24.91
CA THR A 241 4.61 -1.19 -24.32
C THR A 241 4.39 -1.04 -22.82
N ARG A 242 3.46 -1.83 -22.27
CA ARG A 242 3.25 -1.96 -20.82
C ARG A 242 4.56 -2.28 -20.09
N GLN A 243 5.37 -3.19 -20.64
CA GLN A 243 6.61 -3.60 -20.02
C GLN A 243 7.66 -2.48 -20.05
N ASP A 244 7.72 -1.69 -21.13
CA ASP A 244 8.59 -0.51 -21.18
C ASP A 244 8.20 0.51 -20.12
N ALA A 245 6.90 0.70 -19.88
CA ALA A 245 6.41 1.62 -18.86
C ALA A 245 6.81 1.14 -17.46
N VAL A 246 6.58 -0.13 -17.15
CA VAL A 246 6.98 -0.75 -15.88
C VAL A 246 8.50 -0.67 -15.67
N ASN A 247 9.30 -1.01 -16.70
CA ASN A 247 10.75 -0.90 -16.64
C ASN A 247 11.22 0.55 -16.41
N SER A 248 10.53 1.53 -17.00
CA SER A 248 10.82 2.95 -16.78
C SER A 248 10.54 3.35 -15.33
N VAL A 249 9.47 2.84 -14.71
CA VAL A 249 9.18 3.09 -13.29
C VAL A 249 10.23 2.45 -12.38
N TYR A 250 10.72 1.25 -12.68
CA TYR A 250 11.85 0.67 -11.94
C TYR A 250 13.14 1.50 -12.07
N VAL A 251 13.39 2.11 -13.23
CA VAL A 251 14.53 3.03 -13.37
C VAL A 251 14.33 4.29 -12.52
N ILE A 252 13.10 4.83 -12.46
CA ILE A 252 12.77 5.96 -11.58
C ILE A 252 13.02 5.58 -10.12
N GLU A 253 12.50 4.43 -9.67
CA GLU A 253 12.67 3.96 -8.30
C GLU A 253 14.15 3.82 -7.91
N LYS A 254 14.95 3.16 -8.76
CA LYS A 254 16.40 3.07 -8.55
C LYS A 254 17.04 4.46 -8.46
N THR A 255 16.64 5.37 -9.33
CA THR A 255 17.19 6.72 -9.36
C THR A 255 16.77 7.51 -8.10
N VAL A 256 15.57 7.30 -7.55
CA VAL A 256 15.15 7.86 -6.27
C VAL A 256 16.03 7.36 -5.11
N GLN A 257 16.40 6.08 -5.13
CA GLN A 257 17.34 5.53 -4.15
C GLN A 257 18.74 6.15 -4.27
N GLU A 258 19.21 6.38 -5.51
CA GLU A 258 20.47 7.08 -5.81
C GLU A 258 20.43 8.54 -5.30
N VAL A 259 19.35 9.30 -5.57
CA VAL A 259 19.15 10.65 -5.01
C VAL A 259 19.25 10.63 -3.49
N TYR A 260 18.57 9.70 -2.83
CA TYR A 260 18.53 9.65 -1.37
C TYR A 260 19.93 9.43 -0.80
N ALA A 261 20.68 8.47 -1.35
CA ALA A 261 22.05 8.18 -0.95
C ALA A 261 22.97 9.40 -1.16
N ASP A 262 22.94 10.01 -2.33
CA ASP A 262 23.80 11.15 -2.67
C ASP A 262 23.44 12.42 -1.89
N THR A 263 22.15 12.65 -1.64
CA THR A 263 21.67 13.78 -0.83
C THR A 263 22.16 13.64 0.61
N ARG A 264 22.03 12.44 1.20
CA ARG A 264 22.54 12.15 2.55
C ARG A 264 24.06 12.26 2.65
N ALA A 265 24.78 11.88 1.59
CA ALA A 265 26.23 11.95 1.51
C ALA A 265 26.76 13.35 1.12
N GLN A 266 25.88 14.28 0.74
CA GLN A 266 26.22 15.61 0.21
C GLN A 266 27.10 15.56 -1.05
N ASN A 267 26.89 14.56 -1.91
CA ASN A 267 27.72 14.31 -3.10
C ASN A 267 27.44 15.25 -4.29
N GLY A 268 26.41 16.11 -4.22
CA GLY A 268 26.11 17.11 -5.26
C GLY A 268 25.40 16.59 -6.53
N GLU A 269 25.24 15.28 -6.70
CA GLU A 269 24.67 14.66 -7.93
C GLU A 269 23.13 14.66 -8.01
N ALA A 270 22.43 15.12 -6.96
CA ALA A 270 20.96 15.06 -6.88
C ALA A 270 20.25 15.71 -8.10
N HIS A 271 20.79 16.80 -8.65
CA HIS A 271 20.21 17.49 -9.81
C HIS A 271 20.13 16.58 -11.05
N ARG A 272 21.22 15.88 -11.41
CA ARG A 272 21.25 14.98 -12.58
C ARG A 272 20.27 13.83 -12.42
N HIS A 273 20.18 13.28 -11.21
CA HIS A 273 19.25 12.20 -10.90
C HIS A 273 17.79 12.63 -11.03
N PHE A 274 17.42 13.82 -10.55
CA PHE A 274 16.07 14.36 -10.76
C PHE A 274 15.74 14.59 -12.24
N CYS A 275 16.71 15.03 -13.05
CA CYS A 275 16.52 15.14 -14.49
C CYS A 275 16.25 13.81 -15.17
N LYS A 276 16.92 12.75 -14.70
CA LYS A 276 16.67 11.40 -15.16
C LYS A 276 15.28 10.93 -14.74
N ILE A 277 14.87 11.17 -13.49
CA ILE A 277 13.51 10.88 -13.01
C ILE A 277 12.45 11.53 -13.92
N ASP A 278 12.60 12.82 -14.22
CA ASP A 278 11.66 13.56 -15.08
C ASP A 278 11.58 12.99 -16.49
N ALA A 279 12.72 12.63 -17.08
CA ALA A 279 12.74 12.04 -18.41
C ALA A 279 11.96 10.71 -18.45
N TYR A 280 12.20 9.80 -17.50
CA TYR A 280 11.48 8.52 -17.42
C TYR A 280 10.00 8.71 -17.06
N LEU A 281 9.66 9.65 -16.18
CA LEU A 281 8.27 9.97 -15.87
C LEU A 281 7.54 10.46 -17.12
N LEU A 282 8.15 11.33 -17.92
CA LEU A 282 7.57 11.82 -19.16
C LEU A 282 7.28 10.68 -20.15
N GLY A 283 8.15 9.67 -20.22
CA GLY A 283 7.91 8.46 -21.01
C GLY A 283 6.66 7.69 -20.52
N VAL A 284 6.56 7.45 -19.21
CA VAL A 284 5.40 6.78 -18.61
C VAL A 284 4.11 7.60 -18.80
N LYS A 285 4.20 8.94 -18.69
CA LYS A 285 3.11 9.88 -18.93
C LYS A 285 2.50 9.70 -20.33
N GLY A 286 3.36 9.66 -21.35
CA GLY A 286 2.95 9.44 -22.73
C GLY A 286 2.24 8.09 -22.91
N PHE A 287 2.73 7.03 -22.27
CA PHE A 287 2.12 5.70 -22.32
C PHE A 287 0.72 5.64 -21.68
N VAL A 288 0.53 6.29 -20.52
CA VAL A 288 -0.79 6.30 -19.85
C VAL A 288 -1.79 7.28 -20.49
N GLY A 289 -1.34 8.09 -21.46
CA GLY A 289 -2.16 9.01 -22.23
C GLY A 289 -2.45 10.33 -21.51
N LEU A 290 -1.42 10.97 -20.95
CA LEU A 290 -1.48 12.28 -20.26
C LEU A 290 -0.58 13.34 -20.90
#